data_AF-A0A143BB38-F1
#
_entry.id   AF-A0A143BB38-F1
#
_cell.length_a   1.000
_cell.length_b   1.000
_cell.length_c   1.000
_cell.angle_alpha   90.00
_cell.angle_beta   90.00
_cell.angle_gamma   90.00
#
_symmetry.space_group_name_H-M   'P 1'
#
loop_
_entity.id
_entity.type
_entity.pdbx_description
1 polymer ?
#
loop_
_entity_poly.entity_id
_entity_poly.type
_entity_poly.pdbx_seq_one_letter_code
_entity_poly.pdbx_strand_id
1 'polypeptide(L)'
;MTRRNQRDEEEIWCRTLAAVRSELAALPLAERSWLERQLARIATLQERLHAFFLAADGPELCRACDGACCGCGRNHLTLGNLLAILLAGREPPVPDWSAPCPWLAADGCRLPVAWRPFNCVSFVCEAVEERLADVDRESFYRLERELRAGYDALARRYPGGGRQGLLLRAERLGLRGFLSDPGAPVV
;
A
#
# COMPACT_ATOMS: atom_id res chain seq x y z
N MET A 1 -14.84 6.50 -16.81
CA MET A 1 -13.39 6.54 -16.47
C MET A 1 -12.61 6.15 -17.72
N THR A 2 -12.00 7.11 -18.38
CA THR A 2 -11.15 6.88 -19.55
C THR A 2 -9.93 6.06 -19.10
N ARG A 3 -9.63 4.94 -19.76
CA ARG A 3 -8.39 4.18 -19.48
C ARG A 3 -7.21 5.10 -19.83
N ARG A 4 -6.35 5.38 -18.86
CA ARG A 4 -5.06 6.07 -19.11
C ARG A 4 -4.18 5.17 -19.97
N ASN A 5 -3.41 5.78 -20.87
CA ASN A 5 -2.35 5.04 -21.54
C ASN A 5 -1.14 4.91 -20.59
N GLN A 6 -0.22 3.99 -20.91
CA GLN A 6 0.96 3.73 -20.10
C GLN A 6 1.86 4.95 -19.88
N ARG A 7 2.02 5.80 -20.91
CA ARG A 7 2.90 6.98 -20.86
C ARG A 7 2.39 8.00 -19.84
N ASP A 8 1.07 8.15 -19.74
CA ASP A 8 0.44 9.04 -18.76
C ASP A 8 0.69 8.56 -17.32
N GLU A 9 0.67 7.24 -17.08
CA GLU A 9 0.90 6.68 -15.75
C GLU A 9 2.36 6.77 -15.32
N GLU A 10 3.30 6.52 -16.22
CA GLU A 10 4.73 6.72 -15.99
C GLU A 10 5.03 8.17 -15.60
N GLU A 11 4.45 9.13 -16.33
CA GLU A 11 4.64 10.55 -16.03
C GLU A 11 4.03 10.93 -14.67
N ILE A 12 2.78 10.51 -14.39
CA ILE A 12 2.13 10.79 -13.10
C ILE A 12 2.94 10.13 -11.96
N TRP A 13 3.44 8.92 -12.15
CA TRP A 13 4.28 8.22 -11.17
C TRP A 13 5.55 9.00 -10.86
N CYS A 14 6.33 9.37 -11.88
CA CYS A 14 7.57 10.11 -11.70
C CYS A 14 7.36 11.45 -10.97
N ARG A 15 6.34 12.22 -11.39
CA ARG A 15 6.00 13.49 -10.72
C ARG A 15 5.56 13.27 -9.27
N THR A 16 4.74 12.25 -9.03
CA THR A 16 4.25 11.92 -7.67
C THR A 16 5.38 11.50 -6.76
N LEU A 17 6.27 10.63 -7.24
CA LEU A 17 7.43 10.17 -6.47
C LEU A 17 8.36 11.34 -6.11
N ALA A 18 8.63 12.24 -7.06
CA ALA A 18 9.43 13.43 -6.82
C ALA A 18 8.79 14.37 -5.77
N ALA A 19 7.48 14.61 -5.87
CA ALA A 19 6.74 15.43 -4.91
C ALA A 19 6.79 14.83 -3.50
N VAL A 20 6.47 13.54 -3.36
CA VAL A 20 6.48 12.83 -2.07
C VAL A 20 7.88 12.86 -1.43
N ARG A 21 8.95 12.72 -2.22
CA ARG A 21 10.33 12.83 -1.70
C ARG A 21 10.63 14.21 -1.15
N SER A 22 10.29 15.24 -1.92
CA SER A 22 10.50 16.64 -1.52
C SER A 22 9.77 16.94 -0.21
N GLU A 23 8.49 16.57 -0.15
CA GLU A 23 7.66 16.77 1.05
C GLU A 23 8.17 15.96 2.26
N LEU A 24 8.58 14.70 2.05
CA LEU A 24 9.12 13.85 3.10
C LEU A 24 10.44 14.41 3.66
N ALA A 25 11.30 14.95 2.81
CA ALA A 25 12.56 15.58 3.22
C ALA A 25 12.33 16.88 4.01
N ALA A 26 11.23 17.58 3.74
CA ALA A 26 10.84 18.80 4.44
C ALA A 26 10.09 18.57 5.76
N LEU A 27 9.73 17.32 6.10
CA LEU A 27 8.99 17.04 7.33
C LEU A 27 9.82 17.39 8.58
N PRO A 28 9.21 18.06 9.59
CA PRO A 28 9.83 18.22 10.90
C PRO A 28 10.18 16.86 11.53
N LEU A 29 11.25 16.81 12.33
CA LEU A 29 11.72 15.58 12.97
C LEU A 29 10.61 14.87 13.76
N ALA A 30 9.78 15.62 14.50
CA ALA A 30 8.66 15.06 15.26
C ALA A 30 7.63 14.34 14.37
N GLU A 31 7.30 14.93 13.22
CA GLU A 31 6.37 14.34 12.24
C GLU A 31 6.96 13.10 11.59
N ARG A 32 8.25 13.18 11.22
CA ARG A 32 8.98 12.04 10.69
C ARG A 32 8.99 10.86 11.67
N SER A 33 9.31 11.12 12.94
CA SER A 33 9.32 10.07 13.97
C SER A 33 7.92 9.49 14.23
N TRP A 34 6.86 10.30 14.16
CA TRP A 34 5.49 9.78 14.24
C TRP A 34 5.18 8.85 13.07
N LEU A 35 5.52 9.27 11.84
CA LEU A 35 5.28 8.52 10.63
C LEU A 35 6.04 7.18 10.64
N GLU A 36 7.32 7.18 11.01
CA GLU A 36 8.15 5.98 11.14
C GLU A 36 7.50 4.96 12.11
N ARG A 37 7.02 5.41 13.27
CA ARG A 37 6.31 4.52 14.22
C ARG A 37 5.01 3.94 13.66
N GLN A 38 4.21 4.76 12.96
CA GLN A 38 2.97 4.27 12.35
C GLN A 38 3.25 3.24 11.26
N LEU A 39 4.23 3.50 10.39
CA LEU A 39 4.58 2.61 9.30
C LEU A 39 5.23 1.31 9.79
N ALA A 40 6.05 1.36 10.85
CA ALA A 40 6.58 0.16 11.49
C ALA A 40 5.47 -0.74 12.07
N ARG A 41 4.45 -0.12 12.70
CA ARG A 41 3.26 -0.85 13.18
C ARG A 41 2.49 -1.48 12.03
N ILE A 42 2.25 -0.72 10.96
CA ILE A 42 1.58 -1.21 9.75
C ILE A 42 2.36 -2.41 9.19
N ALA A 43 3.67 -2.28 8.95
CA ALA A 43 4.52 -3.35 8.44
C ALA A 43 4.40 -4.64 9.27
N THR A 44 4.46 -4.53 10.59
CA THR A 44 4.31 -5.68 11.51
C THR A 44 2.94 -6.36 11.34
N LEU A 45 1.87 -5.57 11.22
CA LEU A 45 0.52 -6.12 11.01
C LEU A 45 0.39 -6.81 9.65
N GLN A 46 1.01 -6.26 8.61
CA GLN A 46 1.01 -6.86 7.28
C GLN A 46 1.71 -8.22 7.25
N GLU A 47 2.87 -8.33 7.92
CA GLU A 47 3.61 -9.59 8.04
C GLU A 47 2.80 -10.64 8.80
N ARG A 48 2.14 -10.24 9.89
CA ARG A 48 1.28 -11.13 10.66
C ARG A 48 0.05 -11.60 9.88
N LEU A 49 -0.59 -10.71 9.12
CA LEU A 49 -1.70 -11.10 8.24
C LEU A 49 -1.23 -12.09 7.16
N HIS A 50 -0.05 -11.85 6.60
CA HIS A 50 0.52 -12.76 5.60
C HIS A 50 0.88 -14.13 6.18
N ALA A 51 1.22 -14.23 7.46
CA ALA A 51 1.46 -15.51 8.11
C ALA A 51 0.22 -16.43 8.06
N PHE A 52 -0.99 -15.89 8.19
CA PHE A 52 -2.23 -16.67 8.02
C PHE A 52 -2.38 -17.18 6.58
N PHE A 53 -2.07 -16.33 5.59
CA PHE A 53 -2.06 -16.75 4.18
C PHE A 53 -1.09 -17.91 3.94
N LEU A 54 0.10 -17.89 4.55
CA LEU A 54 1.07 -18.98 4.45
C LEU A 54 0.59 -20.26 5.17
N ALA A 55 0.00 -20.11 6.37
CA ALA A 55 -0.54 -21.23 7.14
C ALA A 55 -1.67 -21.97 6.41
N ALA A 56 -2.46 -21.25 5.60
CA ALA A 56 -3.52 -21.80 4.76
C ALA A 56 -3.01 -22.38 3.41
N ASP A 57 -1.69 -22.49 3.21
CA ASP A 57 -1.08 -22.89 1.93
C ASP A 57 -1.53 -21.99 0.76
N GLY A 58 -1.57 -20.68 1.03
CA GLY A 58 -1.96 -19.66 0.08
C GLY A 58 -1.18 -19.68 -1.25
N PRO A 59 0.14 -19.94 -1.29
CA PRO A 59 0.87 -20.05 -2.56
C PRO A 59 0.36 -21.14 -3.51
N GLU A 60 -0.03 -22.31 -3.00
CA GLU A 60 -0.65 -23.37 -3.82
C GLU A 60 -2.04 -22.94 -4.31
N LEU A 61 -2.84 -22.36 -3.42
CA LEU A 61 -4.17 -21.84 -3.78
C LEU A 61 -4.11 -20.76 -4.85
N CYS A 62 -3.13 -19.86 -4.78
CA CYS A 62 -2.92 -18.84 -5.79
C CYS A 62 -2.50 -19.42 -7.14
N ARG A 63 -1.70 -20.50 -7.16
CA ARG A 63 -1.34 -21.20 -8.40
C ARG A 63 -2.57 -21.81 -9.09
N ALA A 64 -3.53 -22.31 -8.31
CA ALA A 64 -4.77 -22.87 -8.85
C ALA A 64 -5.67 -21.84 -9.58
N CYS A 65 -5.56 -20.55 -9.23
CA CYS A 65 -6.33 -19.46 -9.86
C CYS A 65 -5.47 -18.43 -10.60
N ASP A 66 -4.20 -18.76 -10.85
CA ASP A 66 -3.20 -17.90 -11.50
C ASP A 66 -3.14 -16.47 -10.92
N GLY A 67 -3.31 -16.36 -9.60
CA GLY A 67 -3.27 -15.07 -8.89
C GLY A 67 -4.30 -14.05 -9.39
N ALA A 68 -5.51 -14.47 -9.77
CA ALA A 68 -6.57 -13.59 -10.27
C ALA A 68 -6.79 -12.31 -9.41
N CYS A 69 -6.67 -12.41 -8.09
CA CYS A 69 -6.75 -11.26 -7.18
C CYS A 69 -5.60 -10.26 -7.37
N CYS A 70 -4.38 -10.73 -7.64
CA CYS A 70 -3.24 -9.89 -7.96
C CYS A 70 -3.45 -9.14 -9.29
N GLY A 71 -4.14 -9.73 -10.26
CA GLY A 71 -4.50 -9.09 -11.53
C GLY A 71 -5.32 -7.80 -11.38
N CYS A 72 -6.02 -7.63 -10.26
CA CYS A 72 -6.81 -6.41 -9.96
C CYS A 72 -5.98 -5.29 -9.30
N GLY A 73 -4.67 -5.49 -9.12
CA GLY A 73 -3.81 -4.66 -8.25
C GLY A 73 -3.36 -3.31 -8.79
N ARG A 74 -3.79 -2.88 -10.00
CA ARG A 74 -3.24 -1.71 -10.71
C ARG A 74 -3.05 -0.46 -9.85
N ASN A 75 -4.08 -0.15 -9.06
CA ASN A 75 -4.16 1.06 -8.27
C ASN A 75 -4.08 0.78 -6.76
N HIS A 76 -3.47 -0.32 -6.33
CA HIS A 76 -3.45 -0.67 -4.92
C HIS A 76 -2.38 0.07 -4.12
N LEU A 77 -1.21 0.37 -4.69
CA LEU A 77 -0.14 1.08 -3.96
C LEU A 77 -0.64 2.41 -3.42
N THR A 78 -0.56 2.60 -2.10
CA THR A 78 -0.99 3.82 -1.40
C THR A 78 0.21 4.70 -1.03
N LEU A 79 -0.04 5.93 -0.58
CA LEU A 79 1.02 6.79 -0.06
C LEU A 79 1.77 6.14 1.11
N GLY A 80 1.05 5.50 2.05
CA GLY A 80 1.67 4.86 3.21
C GLY A 80 2.70 3.79 2.81
N ASN A 81 2.42 3.04 1.75
CA ASN A 81 3.35 2.04 1.21
C ASN A 81 4.62 2.68 0.64
N LEU A 82 4.46 3.74 -0.16
CA LEU A 82 5.60 4.46 -0.72
C LEU A 82 6.46 5.09 0.38
N LEU A 83 5.84 5.71 1.39
CA LEU A 83 6.57 6.32 2.51
C LEU A 83 7.38 5.29 3.30
N ALA A 84 6.84 4.07 3.51
CA ALA A 84 7.56 3.01 4.20
C ALA A 84 8.84 2.60 3.45
N ILE A 85 8.78 2.52 2.12
CA ILE A 85 9.94 2.24 1.28
C ILE A 85 10.99 3.36 1.39
N LEU A 86 10.56 4.61 1.21
CA LEU A 86 11.46 5.77 1.22
C LEU A 86 12.12 5.99 2.58
N LEU A 87 11.38 5.83 3.69
CA LEU A 87 11.91 5.96 5.04
C LEU A 87 12.87 4.83 5.41
N ALA A 88 12.74 3.65 4.80
CA ALA A 88 13.71 2.58 4.90
C ALA A 88 15.00 2.83 4.09
N GLY A 89 15.14 4.00 3.44
CA GLY A 89 16.28 4.33 2.59
C GLY A 89 16.34 3.50 1.31
N ARG A 90 15.19 3.02 0.83
CA ARG A 90 15.08 2.16 -0.35
C ARG A 90 14.39 2.90 -1.50
N GLU A 91 14.65 2.40 -2.69
CA GLU A 91 13.95 2.80 -3.91
C GLU A 91 12.74 1.89 -4.15
N PRO A 92 11.56 2.42 -4.52
CA PRO A 92 10.45 1.59 -4.95
C PRO A 92 10.82 0.82 -6.23
N PRO A 93 10.33 -0.42 -6.43
CA PRO A 93 10.51 -1.12 -7.69
C PRO A 93 10.00 -0.29 -8.87
N VAL A 94 10.62 -0.43 -10.05
CA VAL A 94 10.14 0.24 -11.26
C VAL A 94 8.81 -0.38 -11.68
N PRO A 95 7.68 0.35 -11.68
CA PRO A 95 6.38 -0.22 -12.03
C PRO A 95 6.33 -0.65 -13.50
N ASP A 96 5.66 -1.77 -13.79
CA ASP A 96 5.34 -2.21 -15.15
C ASP A 96 3.86 -1.91 -15.46
N TRP A 97 3.61 -0.79 -16.10
CA TRP A 97 2.24 -0.34 -16.39
C TRP A 97 1.55 -1.14 -17.51
N SER A 98 2.29 -1.98 -18.23
CA SER A 98 1.72 -2.91 -19.22
C SER A 98 1.00 -4.08 -18.54
N ALA A 99 1.41 -4.43 -17.31
CA ALA A 99 0.79 -5.47 -16.52
C ALA A 99 -0.52 -4.99 -15.85
N PRO A 100 -1.47 -5.91 -15.59
CA PRO A 100 -2.67 -5.59 -14.78
C PRO A 100 -2.32 -5.08 -13.38
N CYS A 101 -1.26 -5.62 -12.77
CA CYS A 101 -0.66 -5.11 -11.54
C CYS A 101 0.80 -4.69 -11.79
N PRO A 102 1.13 -3.40 -11.66
CA PRO A 102 2.48 -2.91 -11.91
C PRO A 102 3.55 -3.45 -10.97
N TRP A 103 3.17 -4.11 -9.89
CA TRP A 103 4.08 -4.64 -8.87
C TRP A 103 4.27 -6.15 -8.97
N LEU A 104 3.53 -6.82 -9.85
CA LEU A 104 3.63 -8.26 -10.05
C LEU A 104 4.73 -8.56 -11.10
N ALA A 105 5.57 -9.54 -10.81
CA ALA A 105 6.55 -10.12 -11.72
C ALA A 105 6.34 -11.64 -11.80
N ALA A 106 7.09 -12.32 -12.66
CA ALA A 106 6.96 -13.76 -12.88
C ALA A 106 7.25 -14.60 -11.62
N ASP A 107 8.12 -14.12 -10.73
CA ASP A 107 8.48 -14.72 -9.45
C ASP A 107 7.62 -14.24 -8.27
N GLY A 108 6.59 -13.42 -8.54
CA GLY A 108 5.63 -12.93 -7.57
C GLY A 108 5.67 -11.41 -7.38
N CYS A 109 5.13 -10.94 -6.27
CA CYS A 109 5.03 -9.49 -6.01
C CYS A 109 6.40 -8.91 -5.66
N ARG A 110 6.82 -7.88 -6.40
CA ARG A 110 8.07 -7.11 -6.18
C ARG A 110 8.06 -6.27 -4.90
N LEU A 111 6.91 -6.15 -4.25
CA LEU A 111 6.79 -5.50 -2.94
C LEU A 111 6.93 -6.57 -1.85
N PRO A 112 7.95 -6.44 -0.96
CA PRO A 112 7.99 -7.17 0.30
C PRO A 112 6.69 -7.00 1.07
N VAL A 113 6.31 -8.01 1.85
CA VAL A 113 5.02 -8.06 2.56
C VAL A 113 4.78 -6.82 3.42
N ALA A 114 5.82 -6.36 4.13
CA ALA A 114 5.81 -5.15 4.95
C ALA A 114 5.42 -3.86 4.20
N TRP A 115 5.52 -3.84 2.87
CA TRP A 115 5.22 -2.66 2.04
C TRP A 115 4.08 -2.91 1.06
N ARG A 116 3.45 -4.08 1.09
CA ARG A 116 2.33 -4.39 0.20
C ARG A 116 1.13 -3.48 0.50
N PRO A 117 0.27 -3.21 -0.47
CA PRO A 117 -0.95 -2.46 -0.21
C PRO A 117 -1.87 -3.13 0.80
N PHE A 118 -2.67 -2.33 1.52
CA PHE A 118 -3.71 -2.81 2.45
C PHE A 118 -4.52 -3.97 1.86
N ASN A 119 -5.16 -3.77 0.70
CA ASN A 119 -5.98 -4.79 0.05
C ASN A 119 -5.20 -6.07 -0.29
N CYS A 120 -3.90 -5.96 -0.57
CA CYS A 120 -3.07 -7.11 -0.98
C CYS A 120 -2.69 -8.03 0.20
N VAL A 121 -2.87 -7.58 1.44
CA VAL A 121 -2.61 -8.40 2.65
C VAL A 121 -3.86 -8.64 3.48
N SER A 122 -4.89 -7.81 3.33
CA SER A 122 -6.16 -7.93 4.06
C SER A 122 -7.21 -8.73 3.29
N PHE A 123 -7.01 -8.98 2.00
CA PHE A 123 -7.91 -9.84 1.22
C PHE A 123 -7.54 -11.31 1.43
N VAL A 124 -8.53 -12.09 1.82
CA VAL A 124 -8.48 -13.55 1.92
C VAL A 124 -9.63 -14.06 1.04
N CYS A 125 -9.33 -14.94 0.09
CA CYS A 125 -10.37 -15.58 -0.72
C CYS A 125 -11.01 -16.74 0.04
N GLU A 126 -12.18 -17.18 -0.41
CA GLU A 126 -12.94 -18.29 0.18
C GLU A 126 -12.08 -19.53 0.40
N ALA A 127 -11.31 -19.96 -0.60
CA ALA A 127 -10.44 -21.13 -0.48
C ALA A 127 -9.32 -20.99 0.57
N VAL A 128 -8.82 -19.77 0.81
CA VAL A 128 -7.85 -19.51 1.90
C VAL A 128 -8.58 -19.50 3.23
N GLU A 129 -9.75 -18.86 3.30
CA GLU A 129 -10.55 -18.74 4.52
C GLU A 129 -11.00 -20.11 5.05
N GLU A 130 -11.44 -21.00 4.16
CA GLU A 130 -11.89 -22.37 4.49
C GLU A 130 -10.78 -23.25 5.08
N ARG A 131 -9.51 -22.89 4.87
CA ARG A 131 -8.35 -23.61 5.43
C ARG A 131 -7.87 -23.04 6.76
N LEU A 132 -8.38 -21.89 7.18
CA LEU A 132 -8.06 -21.33 8.48
C LEU A 132 -8.95 -21.98 9.55
N ALA A 133 -8.36 -22.30 10.70
CA ALA A 133 -9.15 -22.63 11.88
C ALA A 133 -9.95 -21.41 12.34
N ASP A 134 -11.06 -21.61 13.04
CA ASP A 134 -11.92 -20.52 13.52
C ASP A 134 -11.15 -19.46 14.33
N VAL A 135 -10.24 -19.92 15.20
CA VAL A 135 -9.37 -19.04 16.01
C VAL A 135 -8.42 -18.19 15.17
N ASP A 136 -7.92 -18.73 14.07
CA ASP A 136 -7.02 -18.03 13.15
C ASP A 136 -7.81 -17.02 12.32
N ARG A 137 -9.03 -17.37 11.91
CA ARG A 137 -9.95 -16.46 11.21
C ARG A 137 -10.36 -15.27 12.08
N GLU A 138 -10.72 -15.50 13.33
CA GLU A 138 -11.01 -14.43 14.29
C GLU A 138 -9.79 -13.52 14.49
N SER A 139 -8.61 -14.13 14.64
CA SER A 139 -7.35 -13.41 14.79
C SER A 139 -7.02 -12.59 13.54
N PHE A 140 -7.21 -13.13 12.34
CA PHE A 140 -7.04 -12.45 11.07
C PHE A 140 -7.89 -11.18 11.01
N TYR A 141 -9.21 -11.29 11.25
CA TYR A 141 -10.10 -10.13 11.20
C TYR A 141 -9.83 -9.10 12.29
N ARG A 142 -9.33 -9.53 13.46
CA ARG A 142 -8.85 -8.58 14.48
C ARG A 142 -7.65 -7.78 13.98
N LEU A 143 -6.64 -8.45 13.42
CA LEU A 143 -5.44 -7.78 12.90
C LEU A 143 -5.75 -6.90 11.68
N GLU A 144 -6.69 -7.31 10.84
CA GLU A 144 -7.17 -6.50 9.72
C GLU A 144 -7.76 -5.18 10.20
N ARG A 145 -8.60 -5.19 11.25
CA ARG A 145 -9.15 -3.97 11.85
C ARG A 145 -8.06 -3.08 12.42
N GLU A 146 -7.05 -3.66 13.06
CA GLU A 146 -5.89 -2.91 13.55
C GLU A 146 -5.09 -2.28 12.41
N LEU A 147 -4.88 -3.00 11.31
CA LEU A 147 -4.20 -2.49 10.12
C LEU A 147 -4.98 -1.32 9.51
N ARG A 148 -6.30 -1.48 9.39
CA ARG A 148 -7.21 -0.44 8.90
C ARG A 148 -7.12 0.83 9.74
N ALA A 149 -7.13 0.69 11.07
CA ALA A 149 -6.98 1.82 11.97
C ALA A 149 -5.64 2.56 11.80
N GLY A 150 -4.56 1.83 11.48
CA GLY A 150 -3.26 2.40 11.13
C GLY A 150 -3.32 3.28 9.88
N TYR A 151 -3.93 2.79 8.79
CA TYR A 151 -4.14 3.60 7.60
C TYR A 151 -5.10 4.77 7.82
N ASP A 152 -6.15 4.61 8.63
CA ASP A 152 -7.06 5.71 8.95
C ASP A 152 -6.34 6.81 9.76
N ALA A 153 -5.34 6.46 10.57
CA ALA A 153 -4.50 7.45 11.24
C ALA A 153 -3.66 8.26 10.24
N LEU A 154 -3.08 7.61 9.23
CA LEU A 154 -2.39 8.31 8.13
C LEU A 154 -3.35 9.22 7.36
N ALA A 155 -4.55 8.74 7.05
CA ALA A 155 -5.56 9.50 6.31
C ALA A 155 -6.06 10.74 7.06
N ARG A 156 -6.14 10.67 8.39
CA ARG A 156 -6.47 11.83 9.24
C ARG A 156 -5.34 12.85 9.29
N ARG A 157 -4.08 12.39 9.28
CA ARG A 157 -2.90 13.26 9.37
C ARG A 157 -2.56 13.92 8.03
N TYR A 158 -2.69 13.18 6.93
CA TYR A 158 -2.17 13.58 5.62
C TYR A 158 -3.25 13.51 4.54
N PRO A 159 -3.39 14.55 3.70
CA PRO A 159 -4.30 14.54 2.57
C PRO A 159 -4.08 13.34 1.65
N GLY A 160 -2.85 12.88 1.45
CA GLY A 160 -2.55 11.71 0.64
C GLY A 160 -2.65 10.36 1.37
N GLY A 161 -2.84 10.33 2.69
CA GLY A 161 -2.65 9.15 3.56
C GLY A 161 -3.75 8.09 3.52
N GLY A 162 -4.76 8.23 2.66
CA GLY A 162 -5.87 7.28 2.55
C GLY A 162 -5.46 5.91 1.98
N ARG A 163 -6.37 4.92 2.11
CA ARG A 163 -6.24 3.58 1.50
C ARG A 163 -6.49 3.55 -0.01
N GLN A 164 -6.70 4.71 -0.63
CA GLN A 164 -6.89 4.83 -2.07
C GLN A 164 -5.52 4.77 -2.78
N GLY A 165 -5.52 4.24 -4.01
CA GLY A 165 -4.33 4.21 -4.84
C GLY A 165 -3.68 5.57 -5.00
N LEU A 166 -2.35 5.60 -4.90
CA LEU A 166 -1.53 6.80 -4.91
C LEU A 166 -1.77 7.64 -6.17
N LEU A 167 -1.80 7.01 -7.36
CA LEU A 167 -2.03 7.74 -8.61
C LEU A 167 -3.45 8.29 -8.71
N LEU A 168 -4.46 7.57 -8.19
CA LEU A 168 -5.84 8.07 -8.09
C LEU A 168 -5.98 9.21 -7.08
N ARG A 169 -5.08 9.26 -6.10
CA ARG A 169 -5.04 10.32 -5.10
C ARG A 169 -4.31 11.55 -5.64
N ALA A 170 -3.21 11.36 -6.36
CA ALA A 170 -2.44 12.42 -7.01
C ALA A 170 -3.34 13.29 -7.91
N GLU A 171 -4.16 12.67 -8.75
CA GLU A 171 -5.10 13.39 -9.62
C GLU A 171 -6.11 14.24 -8.86
N ARG A 172 -6.56 13.77 -7.70
CA ARG A 172 -7.56 14.47 -6.88
C ARG A 172 -6.96 15.59 -6.03
N LEU A 173 -5.71 15.45 -5.62
CA LEU A 173 -5.03 16.47 -4.82
C LEU A 173 -4.63 17.68 -5.67
N GLY A 174 -4.37 17.50 -6.97
CA GLY A 174 -3.99 18.58 -7.87
C GLY A 174 -2.71 19.27 -7.37
N LEU A 175 -2.81 20.54 -6.99
CA LEU A 175 -1.68 21.33 -6.45
C LEU A 175 -1.46 21.14 -4.94
N ARG A 176 -2.37 20.45 -4.23
CA ARG A 176 -2.22 20.21 -2.79
C ARG A 176 -1.16 19.14 -2.54
N GLY A 177 -0.26 19.36 -1.59
CA GLY A 177 0.75 18.36 -1.21
C GLY A 177 0.15 17.12 -0.54
N PHE A 178 0.87 16.00 -0.63
CA PHE A 178 0.47 14.71 -0.06
C PHE A 178 0.58 14.69 1.46
N LEU A 179 1.61 15.33 2.00
CA LEU A 179 2.01 15.38 3.40
C LEU A 179 1.78 16.75 4.04
N SER A 180 1.14 17.69 3.32
CA SER A 180 0.79 19.00 3.86
C SER A 180 -0.11 18.84 5.09
N ASP A 181 0.21 19.53 6.18
CA ASP A 181 -0.65 19.55 7.36
C ASP A 181 -2.03 20.11 6.95
N PRO A 182 -3.15 19.40 7.18
CA PRO A 182 -4.48 19.95 6.93
C PRO A 182 -4.78 21.23 7.72
N GLY A 183 -3.98 21.58 8.73
CA GLY A 183 -4.07 22.81 9.52
C GLY A 183 -3.01 23.89 9.26
N ALA A 184 -2.06 23.69 8.35
CA ALA A 184 -1.10 24.75 8.02
C ALA A 184 -1.77 25.81 7.12
N PRO A 185 -1.66 27.12 7.43
CA PRO A 185 -2.14 28.16 6.53
C PRO A 185 -1.40 28.06 5.20
N VAL A 186 -2.15 28.08 4.09
CA VAL A 186 -1.60 28.25 2.75
C VAL A 186 -1.00 29.66 2.71
N VAL A 187 0.32 29.76 2.55
CA VAL A 187 1.03 31.03 2.36
C VAL A 187 0.81 31.52 0.95
#